data_AF-A0A0A0JUP3-F1
#
_entry.id   AF-A0A0A0JUP3-F1
#
_cell.length_a   1.000
_cell.length_b   1.000
_cell.length_c   1.000
_cell.angle_alpha   90.00
_cell.angle_beta   90.00
_cell.angle_gamma   90.00
#
_symmetry.space_group_name_H-M   'P 1'
#
loop_
_entity.id
_entity.type
_entity.pdbx_description
1 polymer ?
#
loop_
_entity_poly.entity_id
_entity_poly.type
_entity_poly.pdbx_seq_one_letter_code
_entity_poly.pdbx_strand_id
1 'polypeptide(L)'
;MPQHDHLNPRSRGRRLTTWAVVTVAAMVALSGCELGEFKDGYLPNGITENADRVRDLWIGAWIALLVVGALVWGLIGWCVVAYRRRRDDNELPVQLRYNVPLEILYTIVPIFMIAVFFFYTARDQTALLDTEQDPAVTVNVVGKQWSWDFNYLEADVHETGSQAILTGEPGAEETIPTMYLPVGERVEFVLTARDVIHSFWVPQFLQKLDMIPGRVNKFQVVPTEEGTFKGKCAELCGAYHSAMLFNVKVVPRAEFDAHMEDLKSQGQTGLLGPDLNRENLSPAEQEKLPEELRTR
;
A
#
# COMPACT_ATOMS: atom_id res chain seq x y z
N MET A 1 0.89 -37.67 -73.18
CA MET A 1 -0.24 -37.50 -72.25
C MET A 1 0.31 -36.82 -71.00
N PRO A 2 0.16 -35.49 -70.83
CA PRO A 2 0.77 -34.77 -69.71
C PRO A 2 -0.15 -34.80 -68.48
N GLN A 3 0.41 -35.11 -67.31
CA GLN A 3 -0.26 -34.95 -66.01
C GLN A 3 -0.10 -33.50 -65.56
N HIS A 4 -1.22 -32.88 -65.17
CA HIS A 4 -1.28 -31.51 -64.65
C HIS A 4 -0.86 -31.45 -63.19
N ASP A 5 0.10 -30.57 -62.89
CA ASP A 5 0.39 -30.10 -61.52
C ASP A 5 -0.72 -29.16 -61.04
N HIS A 6 -1.40 -29.54 -59.95
CA HIS A 6 -2.33 -28.68 -59.22
C HIS A 6 -1.59 -28.00 -58.05
N LEU A 7 -0.99 -26.84 -58.30
CA LEU A 7 -0.53 -25.94 -57.22
C LEU A 7 -1.75 -25.30 -56.55
N ASN A 8 -2.02 -25.70 -55.31
CA ASN A 8 -3.11 -25.20 -54.47
C ASN A 8 -2.72 -23.85 -53.82
N PRO A 9 -3.31 -22.69 -54.20
CA PRO A 9 -2.95 -21.40 -53.66
C PRO A 9 -3.87 -21.07 -52.47
N ARG A 10 -3.73 -21.78 -51.34
CA ARG A 10 -4.63 -21.59 -50.18
C ARG A 10 -3.97 -21.24 -48.85
N SER A 11 -2.66 -21.02 -48.80
CA SER A 11 -1.94 -20.80 -47.51
C SER A 11 -1.62 -19.34 -47.15
N ARG A 12 -1.60 -18.40 -48.11
CA ARG A 12 -1.24 -16.98 -47.84
C ARG A 12 -2.36 -16.17 -47.20
N GLY A 13 -3.60 -16.33 -47.66
CA GLY A 13 -4.76 -15.56 -47.18
C GLY A 13 -5.09 -15.81 -45.70
N ARG A 14 -4.97 -17.07 -45.24
CA ARG A 14 -5.28 -17.45 -43.85
C ARG A 14 -4.28 -16.89 -42.83
N ARG A 15 -3.02 -16.66 -43.23
CA ARG A 15 -2.01 -16.06 -42.34
C ARG A 15 -2.26 -14.57 -42.15
N LEU A 16 -2.58 -13.85 -43.23
CA LEU A 16 -2.90 -12.42 -43.18
C LEU A 16 -4.14 -12.11 -42.34
N THR A 17 -5.20 -12.91 -42.46
CA THR A 17 -6.40 -12.74 -41.63
C THR A 17 -6.15 -13.09 -40.16
N THR A 18 -5.30 -14.08 -39.87
CA THR A 18 -4.93 -14.40 -38.47
C THR A 18 -4.13 -13.26 -37.83
N TRP A 19 -3.16 -12.68 -38.55
CA TRP A 19 -2.39 -11.54 -38.05
C TRP A 19 -3.26 -10.30 -37.87
N ALA A 20 -4.17 -10.01 -38.80
CA ALA A 20 -5.11 -8.89 -38.66
C ALA A 20 -6.03 -9.04 -37.44
N VAL A 21 -6.56 -10.25 -37.18
CA VAL A 21 -7.39 -10.52 -36.00
C VAL A 21 -6.59 -10.37 -34.71
N VAL A 22 -5.34 -10.85 -34.67
CA VAL A 22 -4.45 -10.67 -33.50
C VAL A 22 -4.11 -9.19 -33.27
N THR A 23 -3.90 -8.41 -34.35
CA THR A 23 -3.55 -7.00 -34.22
C THR A 23 -4.75 -6.18 -33.77
N VAL A 24 -5.96 -6.48 -34.27
CA VAL A 24 -7.21 -5.86 -33.81
C VAL A 24 -7.53 -6.25 -32.38
N ALA A 25 -7.36 -7.53 -32.00
CA ALA A 25 -7.54 -7.97 -30.61
C ALA A 25 -6.54 -7.30 -29.66
N ALA A 26 -5.27 -7.14 -30.08
CA ALA A 26 -4.27 -6.42 -29.31
C ALA A 26 -4.60 -4.92 -29.20
N MET A 27 -5.04 -4.28 -30.28
CA MET A 27 -5.45 -2.87 -30.27
C MET A 27 -6.68 -2.63 -29.38
N VAL A 28 -7.66 -3.53 -29.40
CA VAL A 28 -8.84 -3.46 -28.52
C VAL A 28 -8.42 -3.69 -27.06
N ALA A 29 -7.54 -4.65 -26.78
CA ALA A 29 -7.00 -4.87 -25.44
C ALA A 29 -6.17 -3.69 -24.91
N LEU A 30 -5.44 -3.00 -25.79
CA LEU A 30 -4.65 -1.81 -25.46
C LEU A 30 -5.49 -0.54 -25.31
N SER A 31 -6.66 -0.47 -25.96
CA SER A 31 -7.55 0.70 -25.92
C SER A 31 -8.36 0.85 -24.62
N GLY A 32 -8.38 -0.17 -23.76
CA GLY A 32 -9.06 -0.15 -22.46
C GLY A 32 -8.20 0.35 -21.30
N CYS A 33 -6.93 0.74 -21.55
CA CYS A 33 -6.09 1.35 -20.52
C CYS A 33 -6.46 2.83 -20.36
N GLU A 34 -7.25 3.17 -19.33
CA GLU A 34 -7.21 4.52 -18.78
C GLU A 34 -5.76 4.81 -18.34
N LEU A 35 -5.06 5.61 -19.13
CA LEU A 35 -3.65 5.98 -18.90
C LEU A 35 -3.42 6.76 -17.59
N GLY A 36 -4.49 7.13 -16.87
CA GLY A 36 -4.43 7.77 -15.56
C GLY A 36 -3.97 6.84 -14.43
N GLU A 37 -4.44 5.58 -14.41
CA GLU A 37 -4.06 4.60 -13.37
C GLU A 37 -2.65 4.02 -13.59
N PHE A 38 -2.20 4.00 -14.84
CA PHE A 38 -0.86 3.51 -15.19
C PHE A 38 0.24 4.45 -14.68
N LYS A 39 -0.07 5.75 -14.50
CA LYS A 39 0.90 6.75 -14.04
C LYS A 39 1.39 6.47 -12.61
N ASP A 40 0.51 5.96 -11.76
CA ASP A 40 0.79 5.72 -10.33
C ASP A 40 1.07 4.24 -10.03
N GLY A 41 1.18 3.39 -11.07
CA GLY A 41 1.44 1.96 -10.91
C GLY A 41 0.33 1.20 -10.18
N TYR A 42 -0.94 1.58 -10.39
CA TYR A 42 -2.13 1.03 -9.69
C TYR A 42 -2.19 1.30 -8.18
N LEU A 43 -1.36 2.20 -7.65
CA LEU A 43 -1.53 2.72 -6.30
C LEU A 43 -2.63 3.80 -6.28
N PRO A 44 -3.32 3.99 -5.14
CA PRO A 44 -4.17 5.17 -4.97
C PRO A 44 -3.33 6.44 -5.09
N ASN A 45 -3.96 7.54 -5.51
CA ASN A 45 -3.29 8.84 -5.50
C ASN A 45 -2.87 9.18 -4.06
N GLY A 46 -1.57 9.38 -3.86
CA GLY A 46 -1.03 9.68 -2.55
C GLY A 46 -1.16 11.16 -2.20
N ILE A 47 -1.56 11.46 -0.97
CA ILE A 47 -1.91 12.82 -0.49
C ILE A 47 -0.95 13.32 0.58
N THR A 48 0.24 12.75 0.67
CA THR A 48 1.28 13.12 1.63
C THR A 48 2.56 13.47 0.90
N GLU A 49 3.42 14.26 1.53
CA GLU A 49 4.77 14.60 1.05
C GLU A 49 5.63 13.37 0.75
N ASN A 50 5.36 12.25 1.42
CA ASN A 50 6.08 11.00 1.27
C ASN A 50 5.52 10.07 0.17
N ALA A 51 4.35 10.39 -0.39
CA ALA A 51 3.68 9.55 -1.37
C ALA A 51 4.55 9.25 -2.60
N ASP A 52 5.22 10.28 -3.14
CA ASP A 52 6.06 10.13 -4.33
C ASP A 52 7.25 9.19 -4.08
N ARG A 53 7.83 9.21 -2.87
CA ARG A 53 8.92 8.29 -2.49
C ARG A 53 8.47 6.84 -2.55
N VAL A 54 7.28 6.55 -2.00
CA VAL A 54 6.71 5.19 -2.00
C VAL A 54 6.34 4.77 -3.42
N ARG A 55 5.70 5.67 -4.18
CA ARG A 55 5.28 5.45 -5.56
C ARG A 55 6.47 5.16 -6.49
N ASP A 56 7.54 5.94 -6.39
CA ASP A 56 8.75 5.77 -7.22
C ASP A 56 9.43 4.42 -6.96
N LEU A 57 9.56 4.03 -5.68
CA LEU A 57 10.13 2.73 -5.32
C LEU A 57 9.25 1.57 -5.82
N TRP A 58 7.92 1.71 -5.69
CA TRP A 58 6.95 0.73 -6.19
C TRP A 58 7.04 0.55 -7.71
N ILE A 59 6.96 1.65 -8.46
CA ILE A 59 7.04 1.63 -9.93
C ILE A 59 8.39 1.07 -10.37
N GLY A 60 9.49 1.53 -9.77
CA GLY A 60 10.84 1.03 -10.06
C GLY A 60 10.97 -0.47 -9.82
N ALA A 61 10.44 -0.98 -8.71
CA ALA A 61 10.43 -2.40 -8.38
C ALA A 61 9.63 -3.23 -9.40
N TRP A 62 8.42 -2.79 -9.76
CA TRP A 62 7.60 -3.47 -10.75
C TRP A 62 8.23 -3.48 -12.13
N ILE A 63 8.84 -2.37 -12.57
CA ILE A 63 9.57 -2.34 -13.84
C ILE A 63 10.70 -3.38 -13.82
N ALA A 64 11.51 -3.43 -12.75
CA ALA A 64 12.58 -4.41 -12.63
C ALA A 64 12.05 -5.85 -12.66
N LEU A 65 10.98 -6.14 -11.90
CA LEU A 65 10.34 -7.45 -11.86
C LEU A 65 9.73 -7.85 -13.21
N LEU A 66 9.11 -6.92 -13.94
CA LEU A 66 8.55 -7.17 -15.27
C LEU A 66 9.63 -7.41 -16.32
N VAL A 67 10.77 -6.73 -16.25
CA VAL A 67 11.92 -7.00 -17.13
C VAL A 67 12.47 -8.41 -16.90
N VAL A 68 12.68 -8.80 -15.64
CA VAL A 68 13.14 -10.15 -15.28
C VAL A 68 12.08 -11.19 -15.65
N GLY A 69 10.81 -10.93 -15.36
CA GLY A 69 9.68 -11.79 -15.68
C GLY A 69 9.56 -12.02 -17.19
N ALA A 70 9.64 -10.96 -17.99
CA ALA A 70 9.61 -11.04 -19.45
C ALA A 70 10.79 -11.85 -20.01
N LEU A 71 12.00 -11.69 -19.44
CA LEU A 71 13.16 -12.51 -19.80
C LEU A 71 12.91 -13.99 -19.50
N VAL A 72 12.46 -14.33 -18.28
CA VAL A 72 12.21 -15.71 -17.86
C VAL A 72 11.08 -16.34 -18.67
N TRP A 73 9.95 -15.66 -18.82
CA TRP A 73 8.83 -16.12 -19.64
C TRP A 73 9.22 -16.25 -21.12
N GLY A 74 10.04 -15.33 -21.63
CA GLY A 74 10.60 -15.39 -22.97
C GLY A 74 11.48 -16.61 -23.18
N LEU A 75 12.38 -16.92 -22.23
CA LEU A 75 13.21 -18.11 -22.26
C LEU A 75 12.40 -19.40 -22.15
N ILE A 76 11.39 -19.44 -21.28
CA ILE A 76 10.48 -20.59 -21.16
C ILE A 76 9.71 -20.78 -22.47
N GLY A 77 9.12 -19.72 -23.00
CA GLY A 77 8.38 -19.74 -24.27
C GLY A 77 9.27 -20.17 -25.43
N TRP A 78 10.51 -19.66 -25.47
CA TRP A 78 11.52 -20.10 -26.42
C TRP A 78 11.80 -21.60 -26.28
N CYS A 79 12.05 -22.10 -25.08
CA CYS A 79 12.31 -23.52 -24.86
C CYS A 79 11.14 -24.42 -25.30
N VAL A 80 9.91 -23.99 -25.01
CA VAL A 80 8.68 -24.67 -25.44
C VAL A 80 8.53 -24.70 -26.96
N VAL A 81 9.01 -23.69 -27.69
CA VAL A 81 8.89 -23.65 -29.15
C VAL A 81 10.08 -24.33 -29.84
N ALA A 82 11.30 -24.03 -29.40
CA ALA A 82 12.54 -24.47 -30.02
C ALA A 82 12.86 -25.94 -29.75
N TYR A 83 12.61 -26.42 -28.52
CA TYR A 83 12.95 -27.78 -28.08
C TYR A 83 11.75 -28.72 -27.95
N ARG A 84 10.59 -28.34 -28.51
CA ARG A 84 9.42 -29.23 -28.56
C ARG A 84 9.64 -30.39 -29.52
N ARG A 85 9.43 -31.62 -29.03
CA ARG A 85 9.49 -32.86 -29.83
C ARG A 85 8.53 -32.80 -31.02
N ARG A 86 9.06 -33.04 -32.23
CA ARG A 86 8.28 -33.16 -33.46
C ARG A 86 7.90 -34.61 -33.71
N ARG A 87 6.91 -34.85 -34.59
CA ARG A 87 6.40 -36.20 -34.86
C ARG A 87 7.45 -37.16 -35.42
N ASP A 88 8.44 -36.62 -36.13
CA ASP A 88 9.47 -37.39 -36.84
C ASP A 88 10.85 -37.34 -36.14
N ASP A 89 10.88 -36.84 -34.89
CA ASP A 89 12.11 -36.69 -34.10
C ASP A 89 12.25 -37.82 -33.07
N ASN A 90 13.19 -38.73 -33.35
CA ASN A 90 13.51 -39.90 -32.53
C ASN A 90 14.91 -39.80 -31.89
N GLU A 91 15.56 -38.64 -31.95
CA GLU A 91 16.88 -38.43 -31.37
C GLU A 91 16.79 -38.05 -29.89
N LEU A 92 17.76 -38.50 -29.10
CA LEU A 92 17.87 -38.10 -27.69
C LEU A 92 18.53 -36.71 -27.59
N PRO A 93 18.09 -35.84 -26.67
CA PRO A 93 18.69 -34.53 -26.48
C PRO A 93 20.14 -34.65 -26.01
N VAL A 94 20.96 -33.65 -26.36
CA VAL A 94 22.35 -33.57 -25.87
C VAL A 94 22.39 -33.53 -24.34
N GLN A 95 23.18 -34.42 -23.74
CA GLN A 95 23.35 -34.47 -22.30
C GLN A 95 24.45 -33.50 -21.87
N LEU A 96 24.05 -32.30 -21.44
CA LEU A 96 24.94 -31.32 -20.85
C LEU A 96 24.90 -31.46 -19.32
N ARG A 97 26.06 -31.57 -18.70
CA ARG A 97 26.23 -31.52 -17.24
C ARG A 97 27.25 -30.42 -16.96
N TYR A 98 26.80 -29.35 -16.29
CA TYR A 98 27.60 -28.22 -15.80
C TYR A 98 27.99 -27.16 -16.83
N ASN A 99 27.78 -25.89 -16.44
CA ASN A 99 28.30 -24.72 -17.13
C ASN A 99 28.65 -23.67 -16.08
N VAL A 100 29.78 -23.85 -15.41
CA VAL A 100 30.22 -23.00 -14.29
C VAL A 100 30.16 -21.49 -14.62
N PRO A 101 30.60 -21.00 -15.79
CA PRO A 101 30.42 -19.59 -16.13
C PRO A 101 28.97 -19.11 -16.13
N LEU A 102 28.03 -19.90 -16.66
CA LEU A 102 26.60 -19.58 -16.63
C LEU A 102 26.04 -19.65 -15.21
N GLU A 103 26.49 -20.63 -14.43
CA GLU A 103 26.10 -20.80 -13.02
C GLU A 103 26.52 -19.60 -12.16
N ILE A 104 27.73 -19.09 -12.38
CA ILE A 104 28.21 -17.85 -11.75
C ILE A 104 27.35 -16.66 -12.17
N LEU A 105 27.02 -16.53 -13.46
CA LEU A 105 26.23 -15.41 -13.98
C LEU A 105 24.85 -15.31 -13.30
N TYR A 106 24.06 -16.38 -13.31
CA TYR A 106 22.72 -16.36 -12.72
C TYR A 106 22.73 -16.33 -11.19
N THR A 107 23.88 -16.52 -10.55
CA THR A 107 24.03 -16.40 -9.09
C THR A 107 24.38 -14.96 -8.70
N ILE A 108 25.40 -14.39 -9.36
CA ILE A 108 25.90 -13.05 -9.06
C ILE A 108 24.86 -11.98 -9.44
N VAL A 109 24.22 -12.08 -10.61
CA VAL A 109 23.30 -11.05 -11.09
C VAL A 109 22.11 -10.84 -10.14
N PRO A 110 21.38 -11.88 -9.67
CA PRO A 110 20.31 -11.69 -8.69
C PRO A 110 20.79 -11.15 -7.34
N ILE A 111 21.97 -11.55 -6.87
CA ILE A 111 22.53 -11.03 -5.61
C ILE A 111 22.73 -9.52 -5.71
N PHE A 112 23.35 -9.03 -6.79
CA PHE A 112 23.54 -7.59 -7.01
C PHE A 112 22.20 -6.86 -7.18
N MET A 113 21.24 -7.44 -7.91
CA MET A 113 19.91 -6.87 -8.08
C MET A 113 19.20 -6.68 -6.73
N ILE A 114 19.23 -7.70 -5.87
CA ILE A 114 18.64 -7.64 -4.52
C ILE A 114 19.39 -6.62 -3.66
N ALA A 115 20.73 -6.57 -3.72
CA ALA A 115 21.51 -5.61 -2.93
C ALA A 115 21.16 -4.16 -3.28
N VAL A 116 20.99 -3.84 -4.55
CA VAL A 116 20.56 -2.50 -5.00
C VAL A 116 19.14 -2.20 -4.53
N PHE A 117 18.20 -3.14 -4.69
CA PHE A 117 16.82 -2.96 -4.24
C PHE A 117 16.73 -2.76 -2.72
N PHE A 118 17.47 -3.54 -1.95
CA PHE A 118 17.57 -3.42 -0.49
C PHE A 118 18.13 -2.06 -0.07
N PHE A 119 19.17 -1.55 -0.75
CA PHE A 119 19.73 -0.23 -0.45
C PHE A 119 18.67 0.89 -0.56
N TYR A 120 17.92 0.93 -1.67
CA TYR A 120 16.86 1.92 -1.84
C TYR A 120 15.72 1.73 -0.84
N THR A 121 15.34 0.49 -0.56
CA THR A 121 14.31 0.16 0.43
C THR A 121 14.70 0.65 1.83
N ALA A 122 15.92 0.37 2.28
CA ALA A 122 16.41 0.78 3.58
C ALA A 122 16.48 2.32 3.69
N ARG A 123 17.01 2.99 2.67
CA ARG A 123 17.05 4.46 2.59
C ARG A 123 15.66 5.08 2.73
N ASP A 124 14.70 4.56 1.97
CA ASP A 124 13.34 5.13 1.93
C ASP A 124 12.55 4.81 3.19
N GLN A 125 12.72 3.60 3.75
CA GLN A 125 12.14 3.25 5.05
C GLN A 125 12.65 4.17 6.17
N THR A 126 13.96 4.47 6.23
CA THR A 126 14.51 5.37 7.23
C THR A 126 13.88 6.77 7.13
N ALA A 127 13.68 7.28 5.91
CA ALA A 127 13.05 8.58 5.70
C ALA A 127 11.56 8.59 6.12
N LEU A 128 10.82 7.49 5.89
CA LEU A 128 9.40 7.38 6.25
C LEU A 128 9.15 7.23 7.76
N LEU A 129 10.14 6.70 8.49
CA LEU A 129 10.07 6.51 9.95
C LEU A 129 10.77 7.63 10.71
N ASP A 130 11.31 8.62 10.01
CA ASP A 130 11.88 9.80 10.63
C ASP A 130 10.79 10.63 11.32
N THR A 131 11.01 10.95 12.58
CA THR A 131 10.11 11.73 13.44
C THR A 131 10.87 12.79 14.22
N GLU A 132 12.01 13.24 13.69
CA GLU A 132 12.86 14.26 14.32
C GLU A 132 12.32 15.69 14.11
N GLN A 133 11.39 15.89 13.16
CA GLN A 133 10.84 17.22 12.90
C GLN A 133 9.74 17.58 13.91
N ASP A 134 9.69 18.86 14.30
CA ASP A 134 8.64 19.38 15.18
C ASP A 134 7.26 19.32 14.48
N PRO A 135 6.27 18.61 15.04
CA PRO A 135 4.92 18.57 14.50
C PRO A 135 4.14 19.84 14.87
N ALA A 136 3.22 20.25 14.00
CA ALA A 136 2.26 21.31 14.27
C ALA A 136 1.00 20.79 14.99
N VAL A 137 0.68 19.50 14.79
CA VAL A 137 -0.41 18.79 15.47
C VAL A 137 0.06 17.39 15.81
N THR A 138 -0.25 16.95 17.03
CA THR A 138 0.00 15.60 17.48
C THR A 138 -1.33 14.90 17.73
N VAL A 139 -1.57 13.84 16.97
CA VAL A 139 -2.78 13.01 17.11
C VAL A 139 -2.37 11.68 17.70
N ASN A 140 -2.80 11.39 18.92
CA ASN A 140 -2.72 10.03 19.43
C ASN A 140 -3.92 9.22 18.92
N VAL A 141 -3.62 8.24 18.07
CA VAL A 141 -4.60 7.30 17.55
C VAL A 141 -4.60 6.08 18.45
N VAL A 142 -5.78 5.73 18.97
CA VAL A 142 -5.95 4.60 19.88
C VAL A 142 -6.82 3.54 19.21
N GLY A 143 -6.24 2.37 18.95
CA GLY A 143 -6.97 1.19 18.46
C GLY A 143 -7.65 0.46 19.62
N LYS A 144 -8.94 0.14 19.48
CA LYS A 144 -9.72 -0.65 20.44
C LYS A 144 -10.70 -1.58 19.74
N GLN A 145 -11.19 -2.61 20.40
CA GLN A 145 -12.20 -3.53 19.89
C GLN A 145 -13.58 -2.87 19.91
N TRP A 146 -14.24 -2.60 18.78
CA TRP A 146 -13.71 -2.57 17.40
C TRP A 146 -13.98 -1.19 16.79
N SER A 147 -13.16 -0.21 17.19
CA SER A 147 -13.26 1.19 16.81
C SER A 147 -11.93 1.92 17.06
N TRP A 148 -11.94 3.23 16.81
CA TRP A 148 -10.81 4.13 16.92
C TRP A 148 -11.17 5.29 17.86
N ASP A 149 -10.23 5.72 18.68
CA ASP A 149 -10.30 7.03 19.36
C ASP A 149 -9.16 7.91 18.87
N PHE A 150 -9.42 9.21 18.78
CA PHE A 150 -8.45 10.21 18.35
C PHE A 150 -8.29 11.26 19.44
N ASN A 151 -7.09 11.34 20.02
CA ASN A 151 -6.73 12.37 20.99
C ASN A 151 -5.96 13.48 20.26
N TYR A 152 -6.40 14.74 20.38
CA TYR A 152 -5.71 15.91 19.83
C TYR A 152 -5.02 16.64 20.97
N LEU A 153 -3.69 16.51 21.04
CA LEU A 153 -2.93 16.86 22.23
C LEU A 153 -2.89 18.36 22.49
N GLU A 154 -2.64 19.16 21.44
CA GLU A 154 -2.51 20.60 21.56
C GLU A 154 -3.83 21.28 21.96
N ALA A 155 -4.96 20.67 21.58
CA ALA A 155 -6.30 21.20 21.89
C ALA A 155 -6.87 20.65 23.21
N ASP A 156 -6.22 19.64 23.84
CA ASP A 156 -6.71 18.86 24.98
C ASP A 156 -8.16 18.39 24.78
N VAL A 157 -8.42 17.76 23.63
CA VAL A 157 -9.72 17.17 23.26
C VAL A 157 -9.54 15.79 22.68
N HIS A 158 -10.64 15.04 22.61
CA HIS A 158 -10.66 13.75 21.97
C HIS A 158 -11.90 13.56 21.11
N GLU A 159 -11.87 12.55 20.26
CA GLU A 159 -13.02 12.01 19.57
C GLU A 159 -13.08 10.51 19.87
N THR A 160 -14.21 10.07 20.41
CA THR A 160 -14.45 8.65 20.70
C THR A 160 -15.28 8.03 19.59
N GLY A 161 -14.72 7.02 18.92
CA GLY A 161 -15.44 6.28 17.90
C GLY A 161 -16.24 5.11 18.46
N SER A 162 -17.32 4.75 17.77
CA SER A 162 -18.04 3.50 17.97
C SER A 162 -17.87 2.55 16.77
N GLN A 163 -18.10 1.26 16.98
CA GLN A 163 -17.98 0.26 15.94
C GLN A 163 -18.95 0.56 14.79
N ALA A 164 -18.46 0.53 13.55
CA ALA A 164 -19.31 0.71 12.38
C ALA A 164 -20.37 -0.40 12.28
N ILE A 165 -21.63 -0.01 12.05
CA ILE A 165 -22.74 -0.94 11.83
C ILE A 165 -22.97 -1.03 10.32
N LEU A 166 -22.43 -2.09 9.71
CA LEU A 166 -22.55 -2.33 8.27
C LEU A 166 -23.88 -2.99 7.95
N THR A 167 -24.91 -2.18 7.72
CA THR A 167 -26.27 -2.65 7.36
C THR A 167 -26.44 -2.92 5.87
N GLY A 168 -25.53 -2.43 5.02
CA GLY A 168 -25.67 -2.43 3.56
C GLY A 168 -26.53 -1.28 3.01
N GLU A 169 -27.10 -0.45 3.90
CA GLU A 169 -27.88 0.73 3.56
C GLU A 169 -27.01 2.01 3.62
N PRO A 170 -27.38 3.08 2.88
CA PRO A 170 -26.74 4.39 3.01
C PRO A 170 -26.80 4.92 4.45
N GLY A 171 -25.77 5.68 4.86
CA GLY A 171 -25.71 6.34 6.18
C GLY A 171 -24.77 5.66 7.19
N ALA A 172 -24.32 4.43 6.94
CA ALA A 172 -23.31 3.79 7.80
C ALA A 172 -22.02 4.62 7.93
N GLU A 173 -21.67 5.38 6.89
CA GLU A 173 -20.48 6.23 6.85
C GLU A 173 -20.53 7.42 7.83
N GLU A 174 -21.73 7.88 8.19
CA GLU A 174 -21.93 8.97 9.18
C GLU A 174 -21.71 8.49 10.62
N THR A 175 -21.79 7.17 10.84
CA THR A 175 -21.59 6.55 12.17
C THR A 175 -20.13 6.24 12.49
N ILE A 176 -19.25 6.43 11.50
CA ILE A 176 -17.83 6.10 11.56
C ILE A 176 -17.04 7.30 12.12
N PRO A 177 -16.10 7.11 13.06
CA PRO A 177 -15.30 8.21 13.60
C PRO A 177 -14.46 8.88 12.51
N THR A 178 -14.31 10.20 12.58
CA THR A 178 -13.67 11.02 11.54
C THR A 178 -12.53 11.84 12.11
N MET A 179 -11.29 11.43 11.85
CA MET A 179 -10.11 12.21 12.25
C MET A 179 -9.93 13.44 11.36
N TYR A 180 -9.69 14.61 11.94
CA TYR A 180 -9.45 15.87 11.23
C TYR A 180 -7.96 16.21 11.23
N LEU A 181 -7.43 16.66 10.09
CA LEU A 181 -6.04 17.06 9.93
C LEU A 181 -5.94 18.40 9.19
N PRO A 182 -5.03 19.31 9.61
CA PRO A 182 -4.75 20.51 8.85
C PRO A 182 -3.91 20.21 7.59
N VAL A 183 -4.36 20.71 6.44
CA VAL A 183 -3.61 20.60 5.18
C VAL A 183 -2.31 21.42 5.23
N GLY A 184 -1.24 20.88 4.65
CA GLY A 184 0.06 21.54 4.51
C GLY A 184 0.87 21.61 5.80
N GLU A 185 0.40 20.99 6.88
CA GLU A 185 1.03 21.04 8.19
C GLU A 185 1.48 19.65 8.64
N ARG A 186 2.59 19.62 9.39
CA ARG A 186 3.16 18.36 9.88
C ARG A 186 2.34 17.81 11.02
N VAL A 187 1.89 16.57 10.86
CA VAL A 187 1.14 15.83 11.86
C VAL A 187 1.99 14.66 12.36
N GLU A 188 2.16 14.56 13.67
CA GLU A 188 2.70 13.35 14.30
C GLU A 188 1.56 12.43 14.75
N PHE A 189 1.59 11.18 14.29
CA PHE A 189 0.70 10.14 14.77
C PHE A 189 1.40 9.32 15.85
N VAL A 190 0.87 9.36 17.07
CA VAL A 190 1.28 8.48 18.16
C VAL A 190 0.28 7.33 18.23
N LEU A 191 0.73 6.11 17.95
CA LEU A 191 -0.12 4.95 17.81
C LEU A 191 -0.05 4.07 19.05
N THR A 192 -1.20 3.85 19.68
CA THR A 192 -1.35 2.94 20.83
C THR A 192 -2.55 2.00 20.63
N ALA A 193 -2.51 0.83 21.28
CA ALA A 193 -3.61 -0.12 21.24
C ALA A 193 -4.06 -0.45 22.67
N ARG A 194 -5.38 -0.42 22.92
CA ARG A 194 -5.93 -0.76 24.23
C ARG A 194 -5.95 -2.25 24.50
N ASP A 195 -6.09 -3.08 23.49
CA ASP A 195 -6.46 -4.48 23.68
C ASP A 195 -5.68 -5.49 22.85
N VAL A 196 -5.89 -5.52 21.54
CA VAL A 196 -5.27 -6.46 20.60
C VAL A 196 -4.44 -5.70 19.58
N ILE A 197 -3.72 -6.43 18.75
CA ILE A 197 -2.98 -5.82 17.66
C ILE A 197 -3.99 -5.26 16.63
N HIS A 198 -3.75 -4.03 16.19
CA HIS A 198 -4.43 -3.38 15.09
C HIS A 198 -3.38 -2.86 14.09
N SER A 199 -3.80 -2.29 12.98
CA SER A 199 -2.88 -1.57 12.09
C SER A 199 -3.56 -0.33 11.55
N PHE A 200 -2.97 0.83 11.83
CA PHE A 200 -3.47 2.11 11.37
C PHE A 200 -3.05 2.31 9.91
N TRP A 201 -4.04 2.35 9.02
CA TRP A 201 -3.79 2.49 7.60
C TRP A 201 -4.76 3.46 6.94
N VAL A 202 -4.20 4.48 6.32
CA VAL A 202 -4.87 5.36 5.36
C VAL A 202 -4.25 5.07 4.00
N PRO A 203 -4.97 4.41 3.06
CA PRO A 203 -4.40 4.01 1.78
C PRO A 203 -3.77 5.17 1.00
N GLN A 204 -4.38 6.34 1.01
CA GLN A 204 -3.87 7.54 0.35
C GLN A 204 -2.62 8.14 1.01
N PHE A 205 -2.27 7.74 2.24
CA PHE A 205 -0.97 8.11 2.81
C PHE A 205 0.16 7.22 2.26
N LEU A 206 -0.18 6.10 1.60
CA LEU A 206 0.75 5.04 1.18
C LEU A 206 1.64 4.52 2.32
N GLN A 207 1.19 4.71 3.56
CA GLN A 207 1.90 4.36 4.78
C GLN A 207 0.92 3.72 5.76
N LYS A 208 1.39 2.66 6.42
CA LYS A 208 0.68 2.00 7.51
C LYS A 208 1.67 1.69 8.62
N LEU A 209 1.18 1.62 9.85
CA LEU A 209 1.99 1.16 10.96
C LEU A 209 1.13 0.41 11.98
N ASP A 210 1.64 -0.73 12.40
CA ASP A 210 0.91 -1.63 13.28
C ASP A 210 0.90 -1.09 14.72
N MET A 211 -0.20 -1.30 15.42
CA MET A 211 -0.42 -0.85 16.78
C MET A 211 -0.42 -2.08 17.68
N ILE A 212 0.59 -2.20 18.53
CA ILE A 212 0.83 -3.40 19.33
C ILE A 212 0.56 -3.04 20.79
N PRO A 213 -0.32 -3.75 21.51
CA PRO A 213 -0.54 -3.51 22.94
C PRO A 213 0.80 -3.55 23.71
N GLY A 214 0.99 -2.59 24.62
CA GLY A 214 2.24 -2.46 25.36
C GLY A 214 3.37 -1.74 24.60
N ARG A 215 3.16 -1.30 23.35
CA ARG A 215 4.14 -0.53 22.56
C ARG A 215 3.55 0.77 22.04
N VAL A 216 4.41 1.78 21.93
CA VAL A 216 4.12 3.06 21.31
C VAL A 216 4.90 3.14 20.01
N ASN A 217 4.15 3.23 18.91
CA ASN A 217 4.71 3.48 17.59
C ASN A 217 4.38 4.90 17.17
N LYS A 218 5.22 5.50 16.33
CA LYS A 218 4.94 6.82 15.77
C LYS A 218 5.48 6.98 14.37
N PHE A 219 4.83 7.85 13.61
CA PHE A 219 5.31 8.34 12.33
C PHE A 219 4.72 9.72 12.06
N GLN A 220 5.31 10.45 11.10
CA GLN A 220 4.88 11.79 10.74
C GLN A 220 4.51 11.85 9.26
N VAL A 221 3.54 12.71 8.93
CA VAL A 221 3.20 13.07 7.55
C VAL A 221 2.82 14.55 7.47
N VAL A 222 2.84 15.09 6.26
CA VAL A 222 2.28 16.39 5.88
C VAL A 222 1.22 16.12 4.81
N PRO A 223 -0.08 16.19 5.15
CA PRO A 223 -1.14 16.06 4.15
C PRO A 223 -1.06 17.21 3.14
N THR A 224 -1.08 16.92 1.84
CA THR A 224 -0.88 17.92 0.77
C THR A 224 -2.15 18.27 0.01
N GLU A 225 -3.24 17.52 0.20
CA GLU A 225 -4.50 17.67 -0.52
C GLU A 225 -5.68 17.67 0.47
N GLU A 226 -6.56 18.67 0.35
CA GLU A 226 -7.81 18.74 1.12
C GLU A 226 -8.82 17.70 0.62
N GLY A 227 -9.65 17.20 1.52
CA GLY A 227 -10.71 16.26 1.17
C GLY A 227 -11.03 15.28 2.28
N THR A 228 -11.92 14.32 1.97
CA THR A 228 -12.28 13.23 2.87
C THR A 228 -11.74 11.91 2.32
N PHE A 229 -10.95 11.23 3.13
CA PHE A 229 -10.28 9.98 2.81
C PHE A 229 -10.70 8.88 3.78
N LYS A 230 -10.45 7.63 3.40
CA LYS A 230 -10.89 6.46 4.16
C LYS A 230 -9.72 5.84 4.89
N GLY A 231 -9.89 5.58 6.17
CA GLY A 231 -9.01 4.81 7.01
C GLY A 231 -9.58 3.43 7.32
N LYS A 232 -8.71 2.44 7.50
CA LYS A 232 -9.09 1.05 7.77
C LYS A 232 -8.10 0.38 8.71
N CYS A 233 -8.56 -0.63 9.45
CA CYS A 233 -7.67 -1.56 10.13
C CYS A 233 -7.04 -2.54 9.12
N ALA A 234 -5.72 -2.69 9.15
CA ALA A 234 -4.98 -3.60 8.24
C ALA A 234 -4.39 -4.85 8.91
N GLU A 235 -4.66 -5.08 10.20
CA GLU A 235 -4.21 -6.27 10.94
C GLU A 235 -5.41 -6.92 11.66
N LEU A 236 -5.48 -8.26 11.64
CA LEU A 236 -6.66 -8.99 12.12
C LEU A 236 -6.87 -8.80 13.64
N CYS A 237 -7.95 -8.12 14.01
CA CYS A 237 -8.23 -7.73 15.41
C CYS A 237 -9.50 -8.38 16.01
N GLY A 238 -10.12 -9.33 15.31
CA GLY A 238 -11.24 -10.13 15.80
C GLY A 238 -12.50 -10.05 14.94
N ALA A 239 -13.66 -10.32 15.56
CA ALA A 239 -14.92 -10.59 14.85
C ALA A 239 -15.39 -9.46 13.93
N TYR A 240 -15.12 -8.20 14.29
CA TYR A 240 -15.54 -7.03 13.53
C TYR A 240 -14.37 -6.28 12.90
N HIS A 241 -13.28 -6.99 12.59
CA HIS A 241 -12.09 -6.42 11.94
C HIS A 241 -12.41 -5.61 10.68
N SER A 242 -13.28 -6.13 9.80
CA SER A 242 -13.68 -5.43 8.56
C SER A 242 -14.53 -4.18 8.80
N ALA A 243 -15.11 -4.02 9.99
CA ALA A 243 -15.91 -2.87 10.40
C ALA A 243 -15.11 -1.83 11.19
N MET A 244 -13.79 -2.03 11.36
CA MET A 244 -12.89 -1.04 11.96
C MET A 244 -12.46 0.01 10.92
N LEU A 245 -13.43 0.83 10.54
CA LEU A 245 -13.28 1.92 9.61
C LEU A 245 -13.16 3.24 10.37
N PHE A 246 -12.50 4.21 9.76
CA PHE A 246 -12.51 5.62 10.19
C PHE A 246 -12.42 6.49 8.94
N ASN A 247 -12.81 7.76 9.05
CA ASN A 247 -12.60 8.75 8.00
C ASN A 247 -11.43 9.66 8.39
N VAL A 248 -10.81 10.27 7.39
CA VAL A 248 -9.80 11.30 7.57
C VAL A 248 -10.21 12.52 6.77
N LYS A 249 -10.48 13.64 7.44
CA LYS A 249 -10.82 14.91 6.80
C LYS A 249 -9.62 15.83 6.85
N VAL A 250 -9.03 16.10 5.70
CA VAL A 250 -7.92 17.05 5.55
C VAL A 250 -8.53 18.41 5.16
N VAL A 251 -8.34 19.41 6.00
CA VAL A 251 -9.05 20.70 5.93
C VAL A 251 -8.11 21.89 6.14
N PRO A 252 -8.50 23.12 5.77
CA PRO A 252 -7.78 24.31 6.17
C PRO A 252 -7.67 24.45 7.69
N ARG A 253 -6.59 25.06 8.18
CA ARG A 253 -6.35 25.29 9.62
C ARG A 253 -7.56 25.87 10.37
N ALA A 254 -8.23 26.87 9.79
CA ALA A 254 -9.40 27.48 10.43
C ALA A 254 -10.57 26.50 10.63
N GLU A 255 -10.78 25.55 9.72
CA GLU A 255 -11.81 24.52 9.87
C GLU A 255 -11.40 23.45 10.88
N PHE A 256 -10.11 23.08 10.90
CA PHE A 256 -9.56 22.20 11.94
C PHE A 256 -9.77 22.80 13.34
N ASP A 257 -9.39 24.06 13.55
CA ASP A 257 -9.53 24.74 14.84
C ASP A 257 -11.01 24.87 15.25
N ALA A 258 -11.90 25.16 14.30
CA ALA A 258 -13.34 25.20 14.53
C ALA A 258 -13.89 23.83 14.97
N HIS A 259 -13.39 22.74 14.39
CA HIS A 259 -13.77 21.40 14.80
C HIS A 259 -13.25 21.04 16.20
N MET A 260 -12.05 21.49 16.59
CA MET A 260 -11.56 21.30 17.95
C MET A 260 -12.46 21.99 18.97
N GLU A 261 -12.95 23.20 18.69
CA GLU A 261 -13.90 23.90 19.55
C GLU A 261 -15.29 23.24 19.57
N ASP A 262 -15.73 22.66 18.44
CA ASP A 262 -16.95 21.85 18.39
C ASP A 262 -16.86 20.62 19.31
N LEU A 263 -15.74 19.88 19.28
CA LEU A 263 -15.49 18.76 20.21
C LEU A 263 -15.55 19.21 21.68
N LYS A 264 -14.96 20.36 22.02
CA LYS A 264 -15.08 20.95 23.37
C LYS A 264 -16.53 21.23 23.74
N SER A 265 -17.30 21.80 22.81
CA SER A 265 -18.71 22.13 23.04
C SER A 265 -19.59 20.89 23.27
N GLN A 266 -19.20 19.76 22.68
CA GLN A 266 -19.83 18.44 22.88
C GLN A 266 -19.38 17.74 24.17
N GLY A 267 -18.48 18.36 24.95
CA GLY A 267 -17.96 17.81 26.20
C GLY A 267 -16.83 16.79 26.03
N GLN A 268 -16.27 16.65 24.82
CA GLN A 268 -15.15 15.75 24.53
C GLN A 268 -13.81 16.39 24.91
N THR A 269 -13.73 16.91 26.13
CA THR A 269 -12.55 17.60 26.67
C THR A 269 -11.62 16.61 27.37
N GLY A 270 -10.33 16.90 27.37
CA GLY A 270 -9.29 16.06 27.92
C GLY A 270 -8.82 14.98 26.95
N LEU A 271 -7.75 14.27 27.32
CA LEU A 271 -7.22 13.14 26.58
C LEU A 271 -7.64 11.81 27.21
N LEU A 272 -7.90 10.80 26.38
CA LEU A 272 -8.16 9.44 26.81
C LEU A 272 -6.83 8.72 27.07
N GLY A 273 -6.47 8.61 28.35
CA GLY A 273 -5.21 8.01 28.81
C GLY A 273 -5.07 6.50 28.52
N PRO A 274 -3.91 5.92 28.89
CA PRO A 274 -3.63 4.49 28.77
C PRO A 274 -4.26 3.65 29.88
N ASP A 275 -5.02 4.24 30.81
CA ASP A 275 -5.63 3.61 31.98
C ASP A 275 -6.60 2.47 31.62
N LEU A 276 -7.22 2.53 30.45
CA LEU A 276 -8.12 1.48 29.93
C LEU A 276 -7.40 0.40 29.11
N ASN A 277 -6.07 0.46 29.02
CA ASN A 277 -5.30 -0.54 28.28
C ASN A 277 -5.28 -1.88 29.06
N ARG A 278 -5.47 -2.98 28.35
CA ARG A 278 -5.33 -4.34 28.90
C ARG A 278 -3.90 -4.67 29.29
N GLU A 279 -2.94 -4.13 28.55
CA GLU A 279 -1.51 -4.31 28.78
C GLU A 279 -0.87 -2.98 29.15
N ASN A 280 -0.11 -2.98 30.24
CA ASN A 280 0.61 -1.80 30.70
C ASN A 280 1.83 -1.52 29.82
N LEU A 281 2.12 -0.24 29.60
CA LEU A 281 3.35 0.18 28.93
C LEU A 281 4.55 -0.05 29.84
N SER A 282 5.63 -0.62 29.31
CA SER A 282 6.92 -0.64 29.99
C SER A 282 7.46 0.79 30.17
N PRO A 283 8.36 1.05 31.14
CA PRO A 283 8.92 2.40 31.34
C PRO A 283 9.52 3.02 30.07
N ALA A 284 10.24 2.22 29.28
CA ALA A 284 10.83 2.67 28.02
C ALA A 284 9.78 3.02 26.94
N GLU A 285 8.60 2.39 26.98
CA GLU A 285 7.51 2.72 26.06
C GLU A 285 6.68 3.91 26.57
N GLN A 286 6.57 4.11 27.88
CA GLN A 286 5.95 5.31 28.46
C GLN A 286 6.70 6.58 28.09
N GLU A 287 8.04 6.53 28.04
CA GLU A 287 8.88 7.66 27.61
C GLU A 287 8.60 8.10 26.16
N LYS A 288 8.10 7.20 25.32
CA LYS A 288 7.72 7.51 23.92
C LYS A 288 6.36 8.19 23.81
N LEU A 289 5.50 8.11 24.82
CA LEU A 289 4.27 8.88 24.83
C LEU A 289 4.60 10.36 24.97
N PRO A 290 3.81 11.26 24.37
CA PRO A 290 3.80 12.67 24.73
C PRO A 290 3.51 12.87 26.23
N GLU A 291 4.05 13.93 26.82
CA GLU A 291 3.97 14.18 28.27
C GLU A 291 2.53 14.30 28.76
N GLU A 292 1.66 14.88 27.93
CA GLU A 292 0.24 15.10 28.15
C GLU A 292 -0.51 13.77 28.38
N LEU A 293 -0.03 12.67 27.78
CA LEU A 293 -0.61 11.33 27.90
C LEU A 293 0.02 10.47 29.00
N ARG A 294 1.17 10.87 29.55
CA ARG A 294 1.85 10.13 30.63
C ARG A 294 1.30 10.46 32.02
N THR A 295 0.76 11.67 32.18
CA THR A 295 0.42 12.26 33.49
C THR A 295 -1.04 12.07 33.90
N ARG A 296 -1.82 11.31 33.12
CA ARG A 296 -3.23 10.99 33.36
C ARG A 296 -3.44 9.48 33.35
#